data_AF-A0A7W1J2B5-F1
#
_entry.id   AF-A0A7W1J2B5-F1
#
_cell.length_a   1.000
_cell.length_b   1.000
_cell.length_c   1.000
_cell.angle_alpha   90.00
_cell.angle_beta   90.00
_cell.angle_gamma   90.00
#
_symmetry.space_group_name_H-M   'P 1'
#
loop_
_entity.id
_entity.type
_entity.pdbx_description
1 polymer ?
#
loop_
_entity_poly.entity_id
_entity_poly.type
_entity_poly.pdbx_seq_one_letter_code
_entity_poly.pdbx_strand_id
1 'polypeptide(L)' 'TRWSFEWDAKPGQHEVRVRATDDAGNVQPDEVGWNDLGYLYDGVVGHPVEVL' A
#
# COMPACT_ATOMS: atom_id res chain seq x y z
N THR A 1 -6.29 5.07 -12.86
CA THR A 1 -7.55 4.30 -12.95
C THR A 1 -8.09 4.03 -11.57
N ARG A 2 -9.41 4.05 -11.37
CA ARG A 2 -10.02 3.62 -10.10
C ARG A 2 -9.99 2.09 -10.03
N TRP A 3 -9.59 1.55 -8.88
CA TRP A 3 -9.62 0.11 -8.61
C TRP A 3 -10.45 -0.17 -7.36
N SER A 4 -10.87 -1.42 -7.21
CA SER A 4 -11.53 -1.94 -6.01
C SER A 4 -11.24 -3.44 -5.90
N PHE A 5 -11.25 -3.96 -4.68
CA PHE A 5 -11.10 -5.38 -4.39
C PHE A 5 -12.12 -5.78 -3.33
N GLU A 6 -12.92 -6.81 -3.61
CA GLU A 6 -13.85 -7.37 -2.63
C GLU A 6 -13.07 -8.27 -1.66
N TRP A 7 -13.26 -8.06 -0.37
CA TRP A 7 -12.56 -8.79 0.68
C TRP A 7 -13.55 -9.31 1.71
N ASP A 8 -13.65 -10.64 1.82
CA ASP A 8 -14.37 -11.33 2.88
C ASP A 8 -13.46 -11.43 4.12
N ALA A 9 -13.57 -10.43 5.00
CA ALA A 9 -12.69 -10.27 6.15
C ALA A 9 -13.18 -11.05 7.36
N LYS A 10 -12.25 -11.73 8.06
CA LYS A 10 -12.53 -12.32 9.37
C LYS A 10 -12.57 -11.21 10.44
N PRO A 11 -13.39 -11.33 11.50
CA PRO A 11 -13.32 -10.39 12.63
C PRO A 11 -11.92 -10.29 13.22
N GLY A 12 -11.54 -9.10 13.67
CA GLY A 12 -10.23 -8.80 14.27
C GLY A 12 -9.50 -7.64 13.59
N GLN A 13 -8.25 -7.43 14.04
CA GLN A 13 -7.36 -6.40 13.49
C GLN A 13 -6.64 -6.91 12.25
N HIS A 14 -6.59 -6.07 11.22
CA HIS A 14 -5.88 -6.32 9.97
C HIS A 14 -5.11 -5.07 9.55
N GLU A 15 -4.12 -5.27 8.68
CA GLU A 15 -3.44 -4.18 7.98
C GLU A 15 -3.62 -4.38 6.47
N VAL A 16 -4.30 -3.43 5.83
CA VAL A 16 -4.50 -3.45 4.38
C VAL A 16 -3.36 -2.71 3.70
N ARG A 17 -2.69 -3.41 2.78
CA ARG A 17 -1.58 -2.90 1.97
C ARG A 17 -1.89 -3.05 0.48
N VAL A 18 -1.39 -2.13 -0.33
CA VAL A 18 -1.62 -2.11 -1.78
C VAL A 18 -0.31 -1.82 -2.49
N ARG A 19 -0.07 -2.50 -3.62
CA ARG A 19 1.12 -2.33 -4.46
C ARG A 19 0.69 -2.14 -5.92
N ALA A 20 1.13 -1.05 -6.53
CA ALA A 20 0.95 -0.79 -7.95
C ALA A 20 2.16 -1.23 -8.79
N THR A 21 1.91 -1.49 -10.06
CA THR A 21 2.91 -1.69 -11.11
C THR A 21 2.45 -0.93 -12.35
N ASP A 22 3.36 -0.20 -13.00
CA ASP A 22 3.04 0.53 -14.24
C ASP A 22 3.39 -0.26 -15.51
N ASP A 23 3.03 0.28 -16.68
CA ASP A 23 3.26 -0.37 -17.99
C ASP A 23 4.76 -0.47 -18.36
N ALA A 24 5.63 0.29 -17.70
CA ALA A 24 7.08 0.21 -17.85
C ALA A 24 7.71 -0.83 -16.90
N GLY A 25 6.91 -1.47 -16.03
CA GLY A 25 7.35 -2.47 -15.07
C GLY A 25 7.90 -1.89 -13.77
N ASN A 26 7.72 -0.59 -13.50
CA ASN A 26 8.08 -0.01 -12.21
C ASN A 26 7.07 -0.49 -11.15
N VAL A 27 7.58 -0.90 -9.99
CA VAL A 27 6.78 -1.45 -8.89
C VAL A 27 7.04 -0.64 -7.62
N GLN A 28 6.00 -0.31 -6.86
CA GLN A 28 6.17 0.35 -5.56
C GLN A 28 7.07 -0.49 -4.62
N PRO A 29 8.05 0.13 -3.94
CA PRO A 29 8.91 -0.58 -3.01
C PRO A 29 8.23 -0.82 -1.64
N ASP A 30 8.73 -1.78 -0.87
CA ASP A 30 8.25 -1.99 0.51
C ASP A 30 8.73 -0.89 1.46
N GLU A 31 9.93 -0.35 1.22
CA GLU A 31 10.53 0.76 1.96
C GLU A 31 11.14 1.77 1.00
N VAL A 32 11.05 3.05 1.34
CA VAL A 32 11.65 4.15 0.57
C VAL A 32 12.90 4.62 1.29
N GLY A 33 14.00 4.77 0.53
CA GLY A 33 15.24 5.33 1.05
C GLY A 33 15.05 6.75 1.57
N TRP A 34 15.75 7.08 2.65
CA TRP A 34 15.74 8.43 3.20
C TRP A 34 16.40 9.43 2.24
N ASN A 35 15.88 10.65 2.19
CA ASN A 35 16.52 11.80 1.54
C ASN A 35 16.32 13.07 2.37
N ASP A 36 17.29 13.99 2.30
CA ASP A 36 17.37 15.20 3.15
C ASP A 36 16.12 16.08 3.12
N LEU A 37 15.36 16.02 2.02
CA LEU A 37 14.20 16.88 1.79
C LEU A 37 12.85 16.15 2.00
N GLY A 38 12.87 14.84 2.23
CA GLY A 38 11.66 14.04 2.45
C GLY A 38 10.77 13.89 1.22
N TYR A 39 11.33 13.86 0.02
CA TYR A 39 10.58 13.81 -1.24
C TYR A 39 10.37 12.40 -1.80
N LEU A 40 9.40 12.30 -2.72
CA LEU A 40 9.13 11.13 -3.56
C LEU A 40 8.79 9.85 -2.80
N TYR A 41 8.07 9.95 -1.69
CA TYR A 41 7.61 8.78 -0.98
C TYR A 41 6.54 8.02 -1.78
N ASP A 42 6.89 6.84 -2.27
CA ASP A 42 6.04 5.96 -3.08
C ASP A 42 5.91 4.53 -2.50
N GLY A 43 6.37 4.32 -1.27
CA GLY A 43 6.38 3.01 -0.61
C GLY A 43 4.99 2.44 -0.30
N VAL A 44 4.92 1.12 -0.15
CA VAL A 44 3.69 0.42 0.25
C VAL A 44 3.33 0.74 1.70
N VAL A 45 2.24 1.49 1.87
CA VAL A 45 1.73 1.86 3.20
C VAL A 45 0.71 0.85 3.72
N GLY A 46 0.73 0.65 5.04
CA GLY A 46 -0.26 -0.12 5.79
C GLY A 46 -1.39 0.75 6.31
N HIS A 47 -2.62 0.27 6.15
CA HIS A 47 -3.82 0.90 6.70
C HIS A 47 -4.44 -0.03 7.73
N PRO A 48 -4.42 0.31 9.02
CA PRO A 48 -5.03 -0.51 10.06
C PRO A 48 -6.56 -0.48 9.89
N VAL A 49 -7.17 -1.67 9.96
CA VAL A 49 -8.61 -1.87 9.88
C VAL A 49 -9.04 -2.82 10.99
N GLU A 50 -10.08 -2.46 11.73
CA GLU A 50 -10.75 -3.35 12.68
C GLU A 50 -12.07 -3.82 12.07
N VAL A 51 -12.25 -5.14 12.02
CA VAL A 51 -13.49 -5.79 11.56
C VAL A 51 -14.19 -6.35 12.79
N LEU A 52 -15.42 -5.88 13.03
CA LEU A 52 -16.25 -6.27 14.18
C LEU A 52 -16.95 -7.62 13.95
#